data_AF-W1NYP3-F1
#
_entry.id   AF-W1NYP3-F1
#
_cell.length_a   1.000
_cell.length_b   1.000
_cell.length_c   1.000
_cell.angle_alpha   90.00
_cell.angle_beta   90.00
_cell.angle_gamma   90.00
#
_symmetry.space_group_name_H-M   'P 1'
#
loop_
_entity.id
_entity.type
_entity.pdbx_description
1 polymer ?
#
loop_
_entity_poly.entity_id
_entity_poly.type
_entity_poly.pdbx_seq_one_letter_code
_entity_poly.pdbx_strand_id
1 'polypeptide(L)' 'IGEEQAAEDGPPDLLFVHGGHTDKISDFSWNPHHDWVIASVAADNISQIWQMADHFTNDGEDVHADLYP' A
#
# COMPACT_ATOMS: atom_id res chain seq x y z
N ILE A 1 -15.52 6.93 4.51
CA ILE A 1 -15.75 5.63 3.84
C ILE A 1 -15.33 5.87 2.41
N GLY A 2 -14.22 5.28 1.96
CA GLY A 2 -13.69 5.49 0.61
C GLY A 2 -14.71 5.04 -0.41
N GLU A 3 -14.99 5.90 -1.39
CA GLU A 3 -15.83 5.54 -2.52
C GLU A 3 -15.14 4.41 -3.28
N GLU A 4 -15.84 3.29 -3.49
CA GLU A 4 -15.40 2.29 -4.47
C GLU A 4 -15.31 3.02 -5.81
N GLN A 5 -14.08 3.29 -6.27
CA GLN A 5 -13.85 3.71 -7.65
C GLN A 5 -14.39 2.58 -8.53
N ALA A 6 -15.52 2.82 -9.18
CA ALA A 6 -16.01 1.95 -10.24
C ALA A 6 -14.88 1.82 -11.25
N ALA A 7 -14.30 0.62 -11.32
CA ALA A 7 -13.11 0.34 -12.09
C ALA A 7 -13.38 0.56 -13.58
N GLU A 8 -13.14 1.77 -14.07
CA GLU A 8 -12.55 1.91 -15.40
C GLU A 8 -11.21 1.18 -15.29
N ASP A 9 -11.02 0.11 -16.09
CA ASP A 9 -9.76 -0.64 -16.10
C ASP A 9 -8.60 0.37 -16.15
N GLY A 10 -7.88 0.45 -15.03
CA GLY A 10 -6.76 1.36 -14.90
C GLY A 10 -5.70 1.07 -15.97
N PRO A 11 -4.70 1.95 -16.14
CA PRO A 11 -3.60 1.62 -17.03
C PRO A 11 -2.99 0.27 -16.62
N PRO A 12 -2.51 -0.55 -17.56
CA PRO A 12 -2.03 -1.91 -17.29
C PRO A 12 -0.87 -1.98 -16.28
N ASP A 13 -0.19 -0.86 -16.04
CA ASP A 13 0.91 -0.73 -15.10
C ASP A 13 0.48 -0.26 -13.69
N LEU A 14 -0.83 -0.05 -13.44
CA LEU A 14 -1.35 0.28 -12.11
C LEU A 14 -1.51 -0.99 -11.26
N LEU A 15 -0.61 -1.17 -10.28
CA LEU A 15 -0.59 -2.36 -9.43
C LEU A 15 -1.60 -2.31 -8.26
N PHE A 16 -1.68 -1.18 -7.55
CA PHE A 16 -2.44 -1.07 -6.30
C PHE A 16 -2.85 0.37 -6.00
N VAL A 17 -4.00 0.53 -5.33
CA VAL A 17 -4.50 1.82 -4.83
C VAL A 17 -4.78 1.70 -3.33
N HIS A 18 -4.05 2.47 -2.52
CA HIS A 18 -4.29 2.56 -1.07
C HIS A 18 -5.35 3.62 -0.75
N GLY A 19 -6.60 3.20 -0.54
CA GLY A 19 -7.74 4.07 -0.23
C GLY A 19 -7.93 4.42 1.25
N GLY A 20 -6.89 4.28 2.08
CA GLY A 20 -7.02 4.40 3.54
C GLY A 20 -7.05 5.84 4.09
N HIS A 21 -6.52 6.82 3.37
CA HIS A 21 -6.49 8.24 3.82
C HIS A 21 -7.80 8.95 3.50
N THR A 22 -8.24 9.84 4.39
CA THR A 22 -9.48 10.63 4.25
C THR A 22 -9.25 12.09 3.86
N ASP A 23 -7.98 12.51 3.79
CA ASP A 23 -7.55 13.82 3.33
C ASP A 23 -6.28 13.69 2.47
N LYS A 24 -5.77 14.81 1.97
CA LYS A 24 -4.60 14.88 1.08
C LYS A 24 -3.36 14.30 1.76
N ILE A 25 -2.75 13.34 1.07
CA ILE A 25 -1.42 12.83 1.43
C ILE A 25 -0.42 13.99 1.29
N SER A 26 0.33 14.24 2.36
CA SER A 26 1.36 15.28 2.40
C SER A 26 2.75 14.72 2.08
N ASP A 27 3.05 13.48 2.52
CA ASP A 27 4.31 12.80 2.21
C ASP A 27 4.17 11.27 2.41
N PHE A 28 5.12 10.51 1.87
CA PHE A 28 5.28 9.08 2.10
C PHE A 28 6.73 8.62 1.97
N SER A 29 7.06 7.49 2.58
CA SER A 29 8.37 6.86 2.47
C SER A 29 8.25 5.35 2.47
N TRP A 30 9.06 4.71 1.62
CA TRP A 30 9.30 3.28 1.68
C TRP A 30 10.10 2.93 2.94
N ASN A 31 9.83 1.75 3.50
CA ASN A 31 10.66 1.17 4.54
C ASN A 31 11.93 0.56 3.89
N PRO A 32 13.15 0.95 4.31
CA PRO A 32 14.39 0.40 3.77
C PRO A 32 14.73 -1.02 4.26
N HIS A 33 13.96 -1.56 5.21
CA HIS A 33 14.22 -2.84 5.86
C HIS A 33 13.13 -3.90 5.62
N HIS A 34 11.94 -3.48 5.19
CA HIS A 34 10.82 -4.38 4.95
C HIS A 34 10.18 -4.04 3.62
N ASP A 35 10.28 -4.98 2.68
CA ASP A 35 9.73 -4.83 1.35
C ASP A 35 8.23 -4.56 1.41
N TRP A 36 7.75 -3.72 0.49
CA TRP A 36 6.34 -3.39 0.33
C TRP A 36 5.69 -2.64 1.50
N VAL A 37 6.44 -2.33 2.56
CA VAL A 37 5.97 -1.52 3.69
C VAL A 37 6.18 -0.04 3.39
N ILE A 38 5.12 0.75 3.53
CA ILE A 38 5.11 2.20 3.30
C ILE A 38 4.57 2.91 4.54
N ALA A 39 5.22 4.01 4.91
CA ALA A 39 4.68 5.00 5.83
C ALA A 39 4.16 6.20 5.02
N SER A 40 2.96 6.69 5.36
CA SER A 40 2.35 7.84 4.68
C SER A 40 1.63 8.74 5.69
N VAL A 41 1.61 10.05 5.42
CA VAL A 41 0.99 11.06 6.28
C VAL A 41 0.02 11.93 5.50
N ALA A 42 -1.09 12.35 6.13
CA ALA A 42 -2.12 13.18 5.52
C ALA A 42 -2.42 14.45 6.33
N ALA A 43 -3.10 15.40 5.68
CA ALA A 43 -3.39 16.74 6.22
C ALA A 43 -4.38 16.73 7.41
N ASP A 44 -5.13 15.65 7.60
CA ASP A 44 -6.04 15.40 8.72
C ASP A 44 -5.32 14.83 9.96
N ASN A 45 -3.98 14.95 10.01
CA ASN A 45 -3.10 14.47 11.08
C ASN A 45 -3.06 12.94 11.23
N ILE A 46 -3.45 12.20 10.19
CA ILE A 46 -3.36 10.74 10.17
C ILE A 46 -2.03 10.29 9.58
N SER A 47 -1.37 9.37 10.27
CA SER A 47 -0.21 8.61 9.78
C SER A 47 -0.59 7.15 9.66
N GLN A 48 -0.26 6.51 8.54
CA GLN A 48 -0.55 5.11 8.28
C GLN A 48 0.73 4.37 7.88
N ILE A 49 0.95 3.19 8.47
CA ILE A 49 1.94 2.21 8.03
C ILE A 49 1.16 1.04 7.45
N TRP A 50 1.43 0.69 6.20
CA TRP A 50 0.69 -0.34 5.48
C TRP A 50 1.59 -1.13 4.54
N GLN A 51 1.13 -2.32 4.16
CA GLN A 51 1.79 -3.24 3.25
C GLN A 51 0.73 -3.83 2.32
N MET A 52 1.06 -4.00 1.04
CA MET A 52 0.19 -4.73 0.10
C MET A 52 0.13 -6.21 0.50
N ALA A 53 -1.00 -6.87 0.23
CA ALA A 53 -1.09 -8.30 0.47
C ALA A 53 -0.19 -9.07 -0.52
N ASP A 54 0.43 -10.16 -0.06
CA ASP A 54 1.50 -10.86 -0.79
C ASP A 54 1.13 -11.25 -2.22
N HIS A 55 -0.13 -11.63 -2.47
CA HIS A 55 -0.60 -12.00 -3.80
C HIS A 55 -0.58 -10.87 -4.85
N PHE A 56 -0.42 -9.60 -4.44
CA PHE A 56 -0.20 -8.48 -5.35
C PHE A 56 1.29 -8.27 -5.69
N THR A 57 2.19 -8.75 -4.84
CA THR A 57 3.63 -8.46 -4.93
C THR A 57 4.46 -9.68 -5.31
N ASN A 58 3.82 -10.85 -5.36
CA ASN A 58 4.53 -12.11 -5.51
C ASN A 58 4.68 -12.51 -6.98
N ASP A 59 5.85 -12.21 -7.55
CA ASP A 59 6.36 -12.82 -8.78
C ASP A 59 6.89 -14.26 -8.57
N GLY A 60 6.53 -14.92 -7.45
CA GLY A 60 6.75 -16.36 -7.22
C GLY A 60 7.71 -16.74 -6.08
N GLU A 61 8.07 -15.84 -5.17
CA GLU A 61 8.87 -16.12 -3.98
C GLU A 61 8.18 -15.57 -2.70
N ASP A 62 7.46 -16.44 -1.99
CA ASP A 62 6.99 -16.19 -0.62
C ASP A 62 8.17 -16.18 0.36
N VAL A 63 8.89 -15.05 0.46
CA VAL A 63 10.07 -14.93 1.33
C VAL A 63 9.75 -14.57 2.79
N HIS A 64 8.48 -14.26 3.11
CA HIS A 64 8.11 -13.67 4.41
C HIS A 64 7.33 -14.61 5.35
N ALA A 65 6.86 -15.78 4.88
CA ALA A 65 6.17 -16.75 5.74
C ALA A 65 7.10 -17.47 6.75
N ASP A 66 8.42 -17.45 6.51
CA ASP A 66 9.39 -18.24 7.28
C ASP A 66 10.15 -17.43 8.35
N LEU A 67 9.98 -16.09 8.40
CA LEU A 67 10.77 -15.22 9.29
C LEU A 67 10.05 -14.74 10.55
N TYR A 68 8.74 -14.97 10.68
CA TYR A 68 7.99 -14.69 11.90
C TYR A 68 6.85 -15.72 12.10
N PRO A 69 7.05 -16.75 12.96
CA PRO A 69 5.96 -17.64 13.37
C PRO A 69 4.94 -16.94 14.29
#